data_AF-A0A7G5Z7U2-F1
#
_entry.id   AF-A0A7G5Z7U2-F1
#
_cell.length_a   1.000
_cell.length_b   1.000
_cell.length_c   1.000
_cell.angle_alpha   90.00
_cell.angle_beta   90.00
_cell.angle_gamma   90.00
#
_symmetry.space_group_name_H-M   'P 1'
#
loop_
_entity.id
_entity.type
_entity.pdbx_description
1 polymer ?
#
loop_
_entity_poly.entity_id
_entity_poly.type
_entity_poly.pdbx_seq_one_letter_code
_entity_poly.pdbx_strand_id
1 'polypeptide(L)'
;MDNGSANRPGHQNESAKAWATVRGHLRESAGVRLFDQWLKPIELIESGETDTIRLALPSAFMTNWVRNHYADRLVAEFRAILPEVRSVSIETRTASVAPAVLTVESSSAPVAKPAVPSARPSLDSRFTFDRFVVDQSNKVAFNAAKALAEPGKPRFSPLFLHSGTGQGKTHLMHAIGHAYLAACPDASIILMSAERFMFDFVSAMRAKDTHAFKTRLRSADMLMIDDLQFIAGKDATQEEFFHTINEVMGAGHRLVISADRCPQGLDGVETRITSRLSVGLVADIKTPDLALRRAVLDRKLADLPEAKVPAEVLDLLASRITANIRDLEGSLNRLVAYAQLTGEAIDLDFAVATLGDVLRGAERRVTIDEIQKAVSAHFEIKPIDLVSARRAVVVARPRQIAMYLAKRLTTRSLPEIGRKFGGRDHSTVIHAVRRIEALRDTDREIDGAVRMLLRELEG
;
A
#
# COMPACT_ATOMS: atom_id res chain seq x y z
N MET A 1 -1.76 57.64 16.79
CA MET A 1 -0.53 56.83 16.90
C MET A 1 -0.69 55.68 15.94
N ASP A 2 -0.21 55.98 14.74
CA ASP A 2 -0.08 55.08 13.62
C ASP A 2 1.11 54.16 13.91
N ASN A 3 0.94 52.85 13.78
CA ASN A 3 2.07 51.92 13.83
C ASN A 3 1.92 50.96 12.66
N GLY A 4 2.31 51.46 11.50
CA GLY A 4 2.46 50.69 10.28
C GLY A 4 3.46 49.56 10.48
N SER A 5 2.96 48.33 10.36
CA SER A 5 3.81 47.17 10.13
C SER A 5 4.35 47.27 8.70
N ALA A 6 5.61 47.67 8.58
CA ALA A 6 6.32 47.80 7.32
C ALA A 6 6.43 46.43 6.63
N ASN A 7 5.54 46.18 5.67
CA ASN A 7 5.61 45.06 4.75
C ASN A 7 6.90 45.17 3.93
N ARG A 8 7.89 44.28 4.14
CA ARG A 8 9.15 44.25 3.38
C ARG A 8 8.96 43.41 2.12
N PRO A 9 8.93 44.00 0.91
CA PRO A 9 8.72 43.27 -0.35
C PRO A 9 9.85 42.26 -0.72
N GLY A 10 10.95 42.23 0.02
CA GLY A 10 12.05 41.27 -0.18
C GLY A 10 11.70 39.84 0.23
N HIS A 11 10.95 39.65 1.32
CA HIS A 11 10.69 38.33 1.90
C HIS A 11 9.72 37.48 1.05
N GLN A 12 8.79 38.17 0.37
CA GLN A 12 7.82 37.53 -0.52
C GLN A 12 8.49 36.92 -1.76
N ASN A 13 9.56 37.57 -2.24
CA ASN A 13 10.33 37.11 -3.39
C ASN A 13 11.23 35.92 -3.03
N GLU A 14 11.71 35.84 -1.79
CA GLU A 14 12.50 34.73 -1.27
C GLU A 14 11.65 33.48 -1.03
N SER A 15 10.46 33.61 -0.43
CA SER A 15 9.53 32.49 -0.23
C SER A 15 9.03 31.90 -1.55
N ALA A 16 8.81 32.73 -2.58
CA ALA A 16 8.42 32.27 -3.91
C ALA A 16 9.55 31.49 -4.61
N LYS A 17 10.81 31.94 -4.48
CA LYS A 17 12.00 31.22 -4.99
C LYS A 17 12.26 29.91 -4.24
N ALA A 18 12.11 29.93 -2.92
CA ALA A 18 12.19 28.73 -2.10
C ALA A 18 11.11 27.72 -2.51
N TRP A 19 9.86 28.17 -2.71
CA TRP A 19 8.78 27.29 -3.14
C TRP A 19 9.01 26.65 -4.51
N ALA A 20 9.54 27.39 -5.49
CA ALA A 20 9.89 26.82 -6.79
C ALA A 20 10.92 25.68 -6.67
N THR A 21 11.90 25.83 -5.77
CA THR A 21 12.94 24.83 -5.51
C THR A 21 12.37 23.62 -4.76
N VAL A 22 11.57 23.85 -3.71
CA VAL A 22 10.88 22.78 -2.95
C VAL A 22 9.97 21.95 -3.87
N ARG A 23 9.27 22.57 -4.82
CA ARG A 23 8.46 21.85 -5.81
C ARG A 23 9.29 20.93 -6.70
N GLY A 24 10.50 21.35 -7.07
CA GLY A 24 11.45 20.52 -7.83
C GLY A 24 11.85 19.26 -7.04
N HIS A 25 12.31 19.46 -5.81
CA HIS A 25 12.71 18.36 -4.93
C HIS A 25 11.55 17.41 -4.60
N LEU A 26 10.35 17.94 -4.35
CA LEU A 26 9.16 17.14 -4.10
C LEU A 26 8.73 16.33 -5.34
N ARG A 27 8.95 16.84 -6.55
CA ARG A 27 8.63 16.13 -7.78
C ARG A 27 9.57 14.94 -8.02
N GLU A 28 10.87 15.14 -7.77
CA GLU A 28 11.88 14.08 -7.90
C GLU A 28 11.71 13.00 -6.83
N SER A 29 11.42 13.43 -5.61
CA SER A 29 11.44 12.54 -4.45
C SER A 29 10.10 11.87 -4.12
N ALA A 30 8.96 12.45 -4.51
CA ALA A 30 7.64 11.83 -4.35
C ALA A 30 7.16 11.11 -5.63
N GLY A 31 7.85 11.31 -6.74
CA GLY A 31 7.53 10.74 -8.04
C GLY A 31 6.49 11.57 -8.81
N VAL A 32 6.67 11.61 -10.14
CA VAL A 32 5.93 12.52 -11.05
C VAL A 32 4.41 12.36 -10.95
N ARG A 33 3.89 11.12 -10.86
CA ARG A 33 2.44 10.86 -10.76
C ARG A 33 1.82 11.38 -9.47
N LEU A 34 2.49 11.17 -8.33
CA LEU A 34 1.98 11.64 -7.03
C LEU A 34 2.08 13.16 -6.95
N PHE A 35 3.19 13.72 -7.43
CA PHE A 35 3.36 15.16 -7.51
C PHE A 35 2.25 15.80 -8.36
N ASP A 36 2.03 15.33 -9.59
CA ASP A 36 1.01 15.89 -10.49
C ASP A 36 -0.41 15.83 -9.89
N GLN A 37 -0.70 14.79 -9.09
CA GLN A 37 -2.03 14.57 -8.52
C GLN A 37 -2.27 15.30 -7.19
N TRP A 38 -1.24 15.44 -6.33
CA TRP A 38 -1.43 15.87 -4.93
C TRP A 38 -0.60 17.08 -4.50
N LEU A 39 0.55 17.32 -5.13
CA LEU A 39 1.49 18.37 -4.70
C LEU A 39 1.54 19.55 -5.69
N LYS A 40 1.26 19.30 -6.97
CA LYS A 40 1.16 20.31 -8.03
C LYS A 40 0.07 21.35 -7.78
N PRO A 41 -1.12 21.00 -7.25
CA PRO A 41 -2.18 21.96 -6.96
C PRO A 41 -1.93 22.85 -5.72
N ILE A 42 -0.78 22.70 -5.05
CA ILE A 42 -0.43 23.53 -3.90
C ILE A 42 -0.02 24.92 -4.39
N GLU A 43 -0.67 25.95 -3.86
CA GLU A 43 -0.36 27.35 -4.11
C GLU A 43 0.27 27.99 -2.88
N LEU A 44 1.33 28.78 -3.06
CA LEU A 44 1.89 29.57 -1.96
C LEU A 44 1.00 30.79 -1.71
N ILE A 45 0.53 30.97 -0.49
CA ILE A 45 -0.27 32.13 -0.07
C ILE A 45 0.62 33.09 0.74
N GLU A 46 0.29 34.37 0.68
CA GLU A 46 0.90 35.40 1.52
C GLU A 46 0.79 35.04 3.01
N SER A 47 1.96 35.05 3.66
CA SER A 47 2.09 34.99 5.11
C SER A 47 2.38 36.40 5.62
N GLY A 48 1.70 36.80 6.70
CA GLY A 48 2.01 38.04 7.43
C GLY A 48 3.17 37.89 8.42
N GLU A 49 3.70 36.68 8.58
CA GLU A 49 4.72 36.30 9.58
C GLU A 49 5.92 35.65 8.89
N THR A 50 7.14 36.00 9.32
CA THR A 50 8.38 35.56 8.68
C THR A 50 8.79 34.12 9.02
N ASP A 51 8.20 33.53 10.07
CA ASP A 51 8.53 32.18 10.54
C ASP A 51 7.57 31.08 10.05
N THR A 52 6.51 31.47 9.33
CA THR A 52 5.41 30.58 8.95
C THR A 52 5.09 30.69 7.46
N ILE A 53 5.14 29.55 6.75
CA ILE A 53 4.80 29.47 5.32
C ILE A 53 3.35 28.99 5.17
N ARG A 54 2.55 29.68 4.36
CA ARG A 54 1.14 29.34 4.11
C ARG A 54 0.94 28.75 2.73
N LEU A 55 0.32 27.59 2.66
CA LEU A 55 0.07 26.83 1.43
C LEU A 55 -1.45 26.61 1.27
N ALA A 56 -2.00 26.90 0.09
CA ALA A 56 -3.39 26.66 -0.28
C ALA A 56 -3.52 25.40 -1.11
N LEU A 57 -4.59 24.65 -0.86
CA LEU A 57 -5.06 23.57 -1.72
C LEU A 57 -6.54 23.79 -2.09
N PRO A 58 -6.96 23.35 -3.28
CA PRO A 58 -8.29 23.66 -3.82
C PRO A 58 -9.43 22.88 -3.13
N SER A 59 -9.11 21.87 -2.31
CA SER A 59 -10.10 21.08 -1.57
C SER A 59 -9.63 20.72 -0.16
N ALA A 60 -10.55 20.71 0.81
CA ALA A 60 -10.24 20.38 2.20
C ALA A 60 -9.68 18.96 2.39
N PHE A 61 -10.00 18.08 1.44
CA PHE A 61 -9.46 16.74 1.39
C PHE A 61 -7.98 16.72 0.98
N MET A 62 -7.60 17.43 -0.09
CA MET A 62 -6.19 17.57 -0.46
C MET A 62 -5.39 18.25 0.66
N THR A 63 -5.95 19.30 1.27
CA THR A 63 -5.38 19.99 2.43
C THR A 63 -5.06 19.02 3.56
N ASN A 64 -6.01 18.16 3.93
CA ASN A 64 -5.83 17.22 5.02
C ASN A 64 -4.85 16.08 4.66
N TRP A 65 -4.87 15.63 3.40
CA TRP A 65 -3.96 14.58 2.94
C TRP A 65 -2.51 15.05 2.90
N VAL A 66 -2.25 16.22 2.30
CA VAL A 66 -0.91 16.84 2.26
C VAL A 66 -0.45 17.18 3.68
N ARG A 67 -1.35 17.66 4.55
CA ARG A 67 -1.03 17.88 5.96
C ARG A 67 -0.62 16.60 6.68
N ASN A 68 -1.33 15.49 6.48
CA ASN A 68 -1.05 14.26 7.23
C ASN A 68 0.16 13.48 6.70
N HIS A 69 0.52 13.64 5.42
CA HIS A 69 1.59 12.84 4.79
C HIS A 69 2.83 13.64 4.42
N TYR A 70 2.71 14.96 4.26
CA TYR A 70 3.78 15.82 3.75
C TYR A 70 4.06 17.06 4.61
N ALA A 71 3.34 17.31 5.72
CA ALA A 71 3.60 18.50 6.55
C ALA A 71 5.04 18.54 7.09
N ASP A 72 5.49 17.46 7.74
CA ASP A 72 6.85 17.40 8.32
C ASP A 72 7.93 17.54 7.24
N ARG A 73 7.67 16.95 6.07
CA ARG A 73 8.56 17.02 4.92
C ARG A 73 8.61 18.42 4.31
N LEU A 74 7.47 19.08 4.15
CA LEU A 74 7.39 20.46 3.68
C LEU A 74 8.15 21.38 4.62
N VAL A 75 7.99 21.22 5.95
CA VAL A 75 8.76 21.99 6.94
C VAL A 75 10.27 21.76 6.78
N ALA A 76 10.71 20.51 6.62
CA ALA A 76 12.13 20.19 6.45
C ALA A 76 12.72 20.79 5.15
N GLU A 77 12.00 20.69 4.02
CA GLU A 77 12.43 21.23 2.73
C GLU A 77 12.46 22.76 2.72
N PHE A 78 11.47 23.42 3.33
CA PHE A 78 11.49 24.88 3.48
C PHE A 78 12.61 25.34 4.42
N ARG A 79 12.87 24.62 5.51
CA ARG A 79 13.91 24.96 6.48
C ARG A 79 15.34 24.77 5.96
N ALA A 80 15.52 23.85 5.01
CA ALA A 80 16.80 23.67 4.32
C ALA A 80 17.19 24.88 3.47
N ILE A 81 16.22 25.66 2.99
CA ILE A 81 16.43 26.83 2.12
C ILE A 81 16.27 28.14 2.91
N LEU A 82 15.34 28.20 3.86
CA LEU A 82 15.04 29.33 4.73
C LEU A 82 15.12 28.88 6.20
N PRO A 83 16.28 29.03 6.87
CA PRO A 83 16.51 28.53 8.23
C PRO A 83 15.58 29.12 9.30
N GLU A 84 14.97 30.27 9.00
CA GLU A 84 14.02 30.98 9.86
C GLU A 84 12.59 30.43 9.84
N VAL A 85 12.25 29.54 8.90
CA VAL A 85 10.93 28.89 8.84
C VAL A 85 10.81 27.82 9.94
N ARG A 86 9.80 27.98 10.80
CA ARG A 86 9.50 27.06 11.91
C ARG A 86 8.25 26.23 11.68
N SER A 87 7.31 26.71 10.87
CA SER A 87 6.05 25.99 10.62
C SER A 87 5.52 26.21 9.19
N VAL A 88 4.74 25.23 8.71
CA VAL A 88 4.02 25.32 7.43
C VAL A 88 2.52 25.13 7.71
N SER A 89 1.72 26.16 7.44
CA SER A 89 0.26 26.10 7.53
C SER A 89 -0.34 25.73 6.18
N ILE A 90 -1.14 24.67 6.12
CA ILE A 90 -1.77 24.17 4.88
C ILE A 90 -3.28 24.40 4.96
N GLU A 91 -3.81 25.31 4.18
CA GLU A 91 -5.20 25.77 4.26
C GLU A 91 -5.98 25.44 2.97
N THR A 92 -7.30 25.40 3.08
CA THR A 92 -8.18 25.14 1.93
C THR A 92 -8.65 26.45 1.33
N ARG A 93 -8.45 26.64 0.04
CA ARG A 93 -9.01 27.80 -0.68
C ARG A 93 -9.73 27.33 -1.94
N THR A 94 -11.06 27.36 -1.90
CA THR A 94 -11.90 27.13 -3.07
C THR A 94 -11.74 28.31 -4.03
N ALA A 95 -11.16 28.08 -5.21
CA ALA A 95 -11.18 29.06 -6.29
C ALA A 95 -12.65 29.29 -6.70
N SER A 96 -13.15 30.51 -6.48
CA SER A 96 -14.44 30.95 -7.02
C SER A 96 -14.25 31.18 -8.52
N VAL A 97 -14.65 30.22 -9.34
CA VAL A 97 -14.80 30.45 -10.78
C VAL A 97 -16.24 30.92 -11.00
N ALA A 98 -16.39 32.21 -11.30
CA ALA A 98 -17.67 32.79 -11.69
C ALA A 98 -18.16 32.12 -12.99
N PRO A 99 -19.47 31.78 -13.11
CA PRO A 99 -19.98 31.14 -14.31
C PRO A 99 -20.12 32.18 -15.43
N ALA A 100 -19.34 32.04 -16.49
CA ALA A 100 -19.62 32.71 -17.76
C ALA A 100 -20.83 32.02 -18.39
N VAL A 101 -21.95 32.75 -18.42
CA VAL A 101 -23.19 32.35 -19.09
C VAL A 101 -22.94 32.36 -20.59
N LEU A 102 -22.82 31.18 -21.20
CA LEU A 102 -23.01 31.01 -22.64
C LEU A 102 -24.47 30.62 -22.87
N THR A 103 -25.25 31.61 -23.29
CA THR A 103 -26.58 31.41 -23.91
C THR A 103 -26.42 30.56 -25.16
N VAL A 104 -27.04 29.37 -25.17
CA VAL A 104 -27.20 28.57 -26.38
C VAL A 104 -28.69 28.49 -26.67
N GLU A 105 -29.08 29.04 -27.81
CA GLU A 105 -30.45 29.02 -28.33
C GLU A 105 -30.94 27.61 -28.60
N SER A 106 -32.20 27.37 -28.24
CA SER A 106 -32.93 26.12 -28.44
C SER A 106 -33.23 25.86 -29.92
N SER A 107 -32.87 24.67 -30.38
CA SER A 107 -33.54 24.04 -31.53
C SER A 107 -33.90 22.60 -31.18
N SER A 108 -35.17 22.28 -31.35
CA SER A 108 -35.84 21.03 -30.97
C SER A 108 -35.97 20.08 -32.16
N ALA A 109 -35.43 18.85 -32.06
CA ALA A 109 -35.80 17.67 -32.85
C ALA A 109 -35.23 16.38 -32.16
N PRO A 110 -35.76 15.16 -32.42
CA PRO A 110 -36.15 14.22 -31.36
C PRO A 110 -35.10 13.20 -30.91
N VAL A 111 -35.41 12.62 -29.75
CA VAL A 111 -34.67 11.68 -28.90
C VAL A 111 -34.03 10.51 -29.65
N ALA A 112 -32.70 10.50 -29.70
CA ALA A 112 -31.88 9.29 -29.77
C ALA A 112 -31.33 8.99 -28.38
N LYS A 113 -31.30 7.71 -28.00
CA LYS A 113 -30.77 7.22 -26.70
C LYS A 113 -29.43 7.92 -26.38
N PRO A 114 -29.21 8.41 -25.14
CA PRO A 114 -27.94 9.03 -24.81
C PRO A 114 -26.84 7.96 -24.86
N ALA A 115 -26.02 8.03 -25.91
CA ALA A 115 -24.70 7.45 -25.89
C ALA A 115 -23.91 8.19 -24.82
N VAL A 116 -23.79 7.55 -23.65
CA VAL A 116 -22.88 7.99 -22.60
C VAL A 116 -21.50 8.12 -23.25
N PRO A 117 -20.79 9.25 -23.14
CA PRO A 117 -19.42 9.33 -23.64
C PRO A 117 -18.64 8.22 -22.93
N SER A 118 -18.16 7.24 -23.69
CA SER A 118 -17.34 6.16 -23.15
C SER A 118 -16.00 6.74 -22.74
N ALA A 119 -15.95 7.28 -21.52
CA ALA A 119 -14.71 7.46 -20.81
C ALA A 119 -14.13 6.06 -20.63
N ARG A 120 -13.30 5.64 -21.60
CA ARG A 120 -12.62 4.35 -21.56
C ARG A 120 -11.96 4.21 -20.19
N PRO A 121 -12.09 3.07 -19.52
CA PRO A 121 -11.48 2.86 -18.21
C PRO A 121 -9.97 3.14 -18.30
N SER A 122 -9.42 3.81 -17.28
CA SER A 122 -7.97 4.02 -17.17
C SER A 122 -7.29 2.71 -16.76
N LEU A 123 -7.13 1.80 -17.72
CA LEU A 123 -6.41 0.54 -17.53
C LEU A 123 -4.93 0.76 -17.83
N ASP A 124 -4.05 0.48 -16.87
CA ASP A 124 -2.60 0.52 -17.06
C ASP A 124 -2.16 -0.55 -18.07
N SER A 125 -1.58 -0.12 -19.20
CA SER A 125 -1.16 -0.99 -20.31
C SER A 125 0.01 -1.93 -19.95
N ARG A 126 0.65 -1.72 -18.79
CA ARG A 126 1.72 -2.61 -18.30
C ARG A 126 1.14 -3.87 -17.63
N PHE A 127 -0.14 -3.85 -17.27
CA PHE A 127 -0.76 -4.92 -16.49
C PHE A 127 -1.66 -5.80 -17.36
N THR A 128 -1.03 -6.67 -18.14
CA THR A 128 -1.69 -7.57 -19.09
C THR A 128 -1.36 -9.03 -18.78
N PHE A 129 -2.16 -9.99 -19.26
CA PHE A 129 -1.96 -11.41 -18.96
C PHE A 129 -0.65 -11.98 -19.51
N ASP A 130 -0.21 -11.50 -20.67
CA ASP A 130 1.05 -11.88 -21.31
C ASP A 130 2.27 -11.47 -20.46
N ARG A 131 2.17 -10.37 -19.71
CA ARG A 131 3.21 -9.88 -18.79
C ARG A 131 3.15 -10.49 -17.39
N PHE A 132 2.10 -11.24 -17.06
CA PHE A 132 1.97 -11.87 -15.75
C PHE A 132 2.72 -13.21 -15.72
N VAL A 133 3.68 -13.34 -14.81
CA VAL A 133 4.47 -14.58 -14.66
C VAL A 133 3.70 -15.56 -13.77
N VAL A 134 3.45 -16.76 -14.31
CA VAL A 134 2.61 -17.77 -13.65
C VAL A 134 3.45 -18.89 -13.06
N ASP A 135 3.13 -19.30 -11.84
CA ASP A 135 3.67 -20.47 -11.16
C ASP A 135 2.58 -21.14 -10.31
N GLN A 136 2.93 -22.15 -9.51
CA GLN A 136 1.98 -22.83 -8.63
C GLN A 136 1.39 -21.92 -7.52
N SER A 137 2.09 -20.85 -7.12
CA SER A 137 1.68 -19.90 -6.07
C SER A 137 0.52 -19.00 -6.52
N ASN A 138 0.36 -18.78 -7.82
CA ASN A 138 -0.62 -17.84 -8.39
C ASN A 138 -1.50 -18.42 -9.52
N LYS A 139 -1.27 -19.68 -9.93
CA LYS A 139 -1.96 -20.36 -11.04
C LYS A 139 -3.48 -20.31 -10.97
N VAL A 140 -4.05 -20.52 -9.78
CA VAL A 140 -5.51 -20.54 -9.58
C VAL A 140 -6.09 -19.15 -9.83
N ALA A 141 -5.51 -18.11 -9.23
CA ALA A 141 -5.93 -16.73 -9.43
C ALA A 141 -5.78 -16.28 -10.89
N PHE A 142 -4.68 -16.67 -11.56
CA PHE A 142 -4.48 -16.38 -12.97
C PHE A 142 -5.52 -17.05 -13.89
N ASN A 143 -5.79 -18.35 -13.68
CA ASN A 143 -6.77 -19.07 -14.48
C ASN A 143 -8.19 -18.56 -14.23
N ALA A 144 -8.52 -18.21 -12.98
CA ALA A 144 -9.78 -17.58 -12.62
C ALA A 144 -9.96 -16.23 -13.33
N ALA A 145 -8.92 -15.39 -13.30
CA ALA A 145 -8.90 -14.11 -14.00
C ALA A 145 -9.13 -14.29 -15.50
N LYS A 146 -8.44 -15.24 -16.15
CA LYS A 146 -8.66 -15.56 -17.56
C LYS A 146 -10.09 -16.01 -17.85
N ALA A 147 -10.64 -16.93 -17.05
CA ALA A 147 -12.00 -17.43 -17.22
C ALA A 147 -13.06 -16.34 -17.06
N LEU A 148 -12.84 -15.36 -16.18
CA LEU A 148 -13.77 -14.25 -16.00
C LEU A 148 -13.71 -13.24 -17.16
N ALA A 149 -12.55 -13.12 -17.82
CA ALA A 149 -12.36 -12.24 -18.97
C ALA A 149 -12.94 -12.78 -20.29
N GLU A 150 -13.32 -14.07 -20.34
CA GLU A 150 -13.99 -14.66 -21.50
C GLU A 150 -15.31 -13.92 -21.81
N PRO A 151 -15.67 -13.70 -23.09
CA PRO A 151 -16.94 -13.08 -23.47
C PRO A 151 -18.14 -13.96 -23.08
N GLY A 152 -19.34 -13.37 -23.04
CA GLY A 152 -20.59 -14.07 -22.70
C GLY A 152 -20.96 -14.01 -21.21
N LYS A 153 -21.72 -15.00 -20.71
CA LYS A 153 -22.13 -15.05 -19.30
C LYS A 153 -20.97 -15.60 -18.45
N PRO A 154 -20.53 -14.91 -17.37
CA PRO A 154 -19.42 -15.40 -16.55
C PRO A 154 -19.80 -16.70 -15.84
N ARG A 155 -18.85 -17.64 -15.73
CA ARG A 155 -19.05 -18.93 -15.04
C ARG A 155 -19.25 -18.77 -13.53
N PHE A 156 -18.65 -17.72 -12.98
CA PHE A 156 -18.77 -17.31 -11.59
C PHE A 156 -18.72 -15.78 -11.53
N SER A 157 -19.44 -15.20 -10.58
CA SER A 157 -19.35 -13.78 -10.21
C SER A 157 -19.83 -13.70 -8.76
N PRO A 158 -19.07 -13.11 -7.82
CA PRO A 158 -17.81 -12.39 -8.02
C PRO A 158 -16.58 -13.28 -8.17
N LEU A 159 -15.48 -12.68 -8.64
CA LEU A 159 -14.11 -13.15 -8.39
C LEU A 159 -13.51 -12.34 -7.25
N PHE A 160 -13.12 -12.99 -6.17
CA PHE A 160 -12.45 -12.38 -5.03
C PHE A 160 -10.97 -12.78 -5.01
N LEU A 161 -10.08 -11.83 -5.30
CA LEU A 161 -8.63 -11.99 -5.29
C LEU A 161 -8.07 -11.53 -3.95
N HIS A 162 -7.28 -12.36 -3.28
CA HIS A 162 -6.64 -11.94 -2.04
C HIS A 162 -5.20 -12.41 -1.87
N SER A 163 -4.40 -11.57 -1.23
CA SER A 163 -2.98 -11.81 -0.93
C SER A 163 -2.41 -10.66 -0.13
N GLY A 164 -1.19 -10.84 0.41
CA GLY A 164 -0.41 -9.72 0.93
C GLY A 164 -0.17 -8.60 -0.11
N THR A 165 0.46 -7.52 0.34
CA THR A 165 0.81 -6.40 -0.54
C THR A 165 1.76 -6.84 -1.65
N GLY A 166 1.59 -6.28 -2.85
CA GLY A 166 2.56 -6.44 -3.94
C GLY A 166 2.67 -7.84 -4.56
N GLN A 167 1.64 -8.69 -4.46
CA GLN A 167 1.64 -10.04 -5.08
C GLN A 167 0.89 -10.13 -6.42
N GLY A 168 0.44 -9.01 -7.00
CA GLY A 168 -0.15 -9.01 -8.35
C GLY A 168 -1.69 -8.95 -8.45
N LYS A 169 -2.42 -8.65 -7.36
CA LYS A 169 -3.88 -8.45 -7.39
C LYS A 169 -4.30 -7.40 -8.42
N THR A 170 -3.75 -6.18 -8.29
CA THR A 170 -3.99 -5.08 -9.22
C THR A 170 -3.59 -5.46 -10.65
N HIS A 171 -2.47 -6.17 -10.85
CA HIS A 171 -2.07 -6.63 -12.19
C HIS A 171 -3.16 -7.51 -12.80
N LEU A 172 -3.64 -8.53 -12.09
CA LEU A 172 -4.69 -9.42 -12.58
C LEU A 172 -5.99 -8.65 -12.87
N MET A 173 -6.40 -7.71 -12.01
CA MET A 173 -7.61 -6.90 -12.25
C MET A 173 -7.51 -6.11 -13.56
N HIS A 174 -6.40 -5.44 -13.80
CA HIS A 174 -6.17 -4.72 -15.06
C HIS A 174 -6.12 -5.68 -16.26
N ALA A 175 -5.48 -6.85 -16.11
CA ALA A 175 -5.39 -7.84 -17.17
C ALA A 175 -6.76 -8.41 -17.58
N ILE A 176 -7.66 -8.63 -16.60
CA ILE A 176 -9.06 -9.00 -16.84
C ILE A 176 -9.74 -7.93 -17.68
N GLY A 177 -9.61 -6.65 -17.30
CA GLY A 177 -10.19 -5.53 -18.03
C GLY A 177 -9.69 -5.43 -19.47
N HIS A 178 -8.39 -5.54 -19.70
CA HIS A 178 -7.80 -5.50 -21.04
C HIS A 178 -8.30 -6.64 -21.92
N ALA A 179 -8.29 -7.89 -21.40
CA ALA A 179 -8.74 -9.05 -22.14
C ALA A 179 -10.24 -8.99 -22.44
N TYR A 180 -11.05 -8.51 -21.49
CA TYR A 180 -12.49 -8.37 -21.69
C TYR A 180 -12.83 -7.28 -22.72
N LEU A 181 -12.15 -6.12 -22.71
CA LEU A 181 -12.34 -5.10 -23.76
C LEU A 181 -11.86 -5.56 -25.13
N ALA A 182 -10.82 -6.39 -25.19
CA ALA A 182 -10.37 -6.95 -26.46
C ALA A 182 -11.44 -7.89 -27.08
N ALA A 183 -12.18 -8.62 -26.26
CA ALA A 183 -13.26 -9.51 -26.70
C ALA A 183 -14.61 -8.80 -26.88
N CYS A 184 -14.89 -7.79 -26.06
CA CYS A 184 -16.13 -7.00 -26.03
C CYS A 184 -15.78 -5.49 -26.06
N PRO A 185 -15.49 -4.91 -27.24
CA PRO A 185 -15.01 -3.53 -27.34
C PRO A 185 -15.96 -2.45 -26.83
N ASP A 186 -17.27 -2.73 -26.86
CA ASP A 186 -18.32 -1.80 -26.43
C ASP A 186 -18.70 -1.95 -24.94
N ALA A 187 -18.05 -2.87 -24.21
CA ALA A 187 -18.38 -3.13 -22.82
C ALA A 187 -18.01 -1.95 -21.90
N SER A 188 -18.89 -1.64 -20.95
CA SER A 188 -18.64 -0.67 -19.90
C SER A 188 -17.90 -1.33 -18.73
N ILE A 189 -16.68 -0.89 -18.45
CA ILE A 189 -15.87 -1.38 -17.33
C ILE A 189 -15.57 -0.24 -16.38
N ILE A 190 -15.75 -0.48 -15.08
CA ILE A 190 -15.34 0.43 -14.02
C ILE A 190 -14.32 -0.25 -13.14
N LEU A 191 -13.15 0.38 -13.02
CA LEU A 191 -12.09 0.02 -12.08
C LEU A 191 -11.89 1.17 -11.10
N MET A 192 -11.98 0.88 -9.80
CA MET A 192 -11.71 1.87 -8.75
C MET A 192 -11.23 1.20 -7.47
N SER A 193 -10.54 1.93 -6.60
CA SER A 193 -10.27 1.45 -5.24
C SER A 193 -11.51 1.59 -4.36
N ALA A 194 -11.58 0.80 -3.28
CA ALA A 194 -12.63 0.91 -2.29
C ALA A 194 -12.61 2.29 -1.57
N GLU A 195 -11.44 2.89 -1.43
CA GLU A 195 -11.28 4.28 -0.98
C GLU A 195 -11.92 5.28 -1.97
N ARG A 196 -11.69 5.08 -3.28
CA ARG A 196 -12.33 5.93 -4.31
C ARG A 196 -13.84 5.76 -4.31
N PHE A 197 -14.34 4.54 -4.11
CA PHE A 197 -15.77 4.26 -3.96
C PHE A 197 -16.35 5.05 -2.79
N MET A 198 -15.72 4.99 -1.62
CA MET A 198 -16.09 5.78 -0.44
C MET A 198 -16.12 7.28 -0.75
N PHE A 199 -15.06 7.79 -1.38
CA PHE A 199 -14.94 9.21 -1.72
C PHE A 199 -16.05 9.67 -2.68
N ASP A 200 -16.27 8.93 -3.77
CA ASP A 200 -17.29 9.23 -4.77
C ASP A 200 -18.69 9.17 -4.13
N PHE A 201 -18.95 8.19 -3.26
CA PHE A 201 -20.23 8.06 -2.54
C PHE A 201 -20.48 9.24 -1.60
N VAL A 202 -19.51 9.60 -0.77
CA VAL A 202 -19.62 10.76 0.14
C VAL A 202 -19.81 12.06 -0.63
N SER A 203 -19.11 12.22 -1.76
CA SER A 203 -19.26 13.39 -2.64
C SER A 203 -20.66 13.47 -3.25
N ALA A 204 -21.19 12.34 -3.73
CA ALA A 204 -22.54 12.24 -4.27
C ALA A 204 -23.62 12.53 -3.21
N MET A 205 -23.42 12.07 -1.97
CA MET A 205 -24.29 12.39 -0.83
C MET A 205 -24.33 13.90 -0.57
N ARG A 206 -23.17 14.57 -0.53
CA ARG A 206 -23.08 16.03 -0.32
C ARG A 206 -23.72 16.82 -1.45
N ALA A 207 -23.55 16.36 -2.69
CA ALA A 207 -24.14 16.98 -3.87
C ALA A 207 -25.64 16.65 -4.06
N LYS A 208 -26.22 15.78 -3.21
CA LYS A 208 -27.56 15.20 -3.37
C LYS A 208 -27.77 14.48 -4.71
N ASP A 209 -26.70 13.90 -5.25
CA ASP A 209 -26.66 13.22 -6.55
C ASP A 209 -26.26 11.73 -6.40
N THR A 210 -26.82 11.07 -5.39
CA THR A 210 -26.55 9.64 -5.13
C THR A 210 -27.11 8.74 -6.23
N HIS A 211 -28.14 9.19 -6.94
CA HIS A 211 -28.75 8.43 -8.02
C HIS A 211 -27.78 8.26 -9.20
N ALA A 212 -27.12 9.33 -9.67
CA ALA A 212 -26.16 9.23 -10.76
C ALA A 212 -24.98 8.32 -10.39
N PHE A 213 -24.48 8.41 -9.15
CA PHE A 213 -23.45 7.52 -8.63
C PHE A 213 -23.86 6.04 -8.72
N LYS A 214 -25.07 5.70 -8.24
CA LYS A 214 -25.62 4.34 -8.27
C LYS A 214 -25.77 3.84 -9.70
N THR A 215 -26.42 4.62 -10.56
CA THR A 215 -26.68 4.25 -11.95
C THR A 215 -25.39 4.00 -12.70
N ARG A 216 -24.36 4.84 -12.51
CA ARG A 216 -23.04 4.65 -13.13
C ARG A 216 -22.40 3.32 -12.76
N LEU A 217 -22.38 2.96 -11.47
CA LEU A 217 -21.73 1.72 -11.01
C LEU A 217 -22.54 0.47 -11.39
N ARG A 218 -23.86 0.54 -11.27
CA ARG A 218 -24.76 -0.62 -11.47
C ARG A 218 -25.00 -0.95 -12.94
N SER A 219 -24.74 -0.02 -13.86
CA SER A 219 -24.86 -0.21 -15.31
C SER A 219 -23.59 -0.73 -15.98
N ALA A 220 -22.50 -0.90 -15.24
CA ALA A 220 -21.26 -1.43 -15.79
C ALA A 220 -21.36 -2.94 -16.04
N ASP A 221 -20.94 -3.39 -17.24
CA ASP A 221 -20.83 -4.82 -17.57
C ASP A 221 -19.78 -5.52 -16.70
N MET A 222 -18.81 -4.76 -16.19
CA MET A 222 -17.81 -5.20 -15.24
C MET A 222 -17.50 -4.11 -14.20
N LEU A 223 -17.68 -4.45 -12.92
CA LEU A 223 -17.26 -3.63 -11.79
C LEU A 223 -16.07 -4.27 -11.09
N MET A 224 -14.98 -3.52 -10.94
CA MET A 224 -13.75 -3.96 -10.30
C MET A 224 -13.40 -3.02 -9.14
N ILE A 225 -13.32 -3.57 -7.92
CA ILE A 225 -13.04 -2.82 -6.70
C ILE A 225 -11.74 -3.32 -6.07
N ASP A 226 -10.72 -2.46 -6.04
CA ASP A 226 -9.41 -2.77 -5.47
C ASP A 226 -9.36 -2.43 -3.98
N ASP A 227 -8.58 -3.21 -3.21
CA ASP A 227 -8.33 -3.02 -1.77
C ASP A 227 -9.58 -2.81 -0.90
N LEU A 228 -10.49 -3.80 -0.87
CA LEU A 228 -11.74 -3.76 -0.09
C LEU A 228 -11.54 -3.43 1.40
N GLN A 229 -10.40 -3.78 1.98
CA GLN A 229 -10.11 -3.51 3.40
C GLN A 229 -10.25 -2.01 3.79
N PHE A 230 -10.18 -1.07 2.83
CA PHE A 230 -10.31 0.35 3.13
C PHE A 230 -11.72 0.83 3.50
N ILE A 231 -12.77 0.02 3.30
CA ILE A 231 -14.13 0.36 3.78
C ILE A 231 -14.45 -0.19 5.17
N ALA A 232 -13.51 -0.89 5.82
CA ALA A 232 -13.70 -1.43 7.15
C ALA A 232 -14.06 -0.33 8.17
N GLY A 233 -15.11 -0.59 8.97
CA GLY A 233 -15.64 0.36 9.95
C GLY A 233 -16.31 1.61 9.35
N LYS A 234 -16.64 1.61 8.05
CA LYS A 234 -17.36 2.70 7.37
C LYS A 234 -18.80 2.31 7.07
N ASP A 235 -19.65 2.20 8.08
CA ASP A 235 -21.00 1.59 8.00
C ASP A 235 -21.84 2.08 6.82
N ALA A 236 -22.01 3.39 6.63
CA ALA A 236 -22.79 3.92 5.51
C ALA A 236 -22.20 3.57 4.13
N THR A 237 -20.87 3.48 4.03
CA THR A 237 -20.20 3.07 2.78
C THR A 237 -20.33 1.58 2.55
N GLN A 238 -20.24 0.77 3.61
CA GLN A 238 -20.44 -0.68 3.55
C GLN A 238 -21.88 -1.02 3.13
N GLU A 239 -22.87 -0.29 3.63
CA GLU A 239 -24.25 -0.44 3.24
C GLU A 239 -24.46 -0.16 1.74
N GLU A 240 -23.97 0.97 1.22
CA GLU A 240 -24.09 1.26 -0.21
C GLU A 240 -23.29 0.26 -1.06
N PHE A 241 -22.12 -0.16 -0.61
CA PHE A 241 -21.32 -1.19 -1.26
C PHE A 241 -22.09 -2.51 -1.36
N PHE A 242 -22.72 -2.95 -0.27
CA PHE A 242 -23.55 -4.15 -0.23
C PHE A 242 -24.69 -4.09 -1.24
N HIS A 243 -25.41 -2.96 -1.33
CA HIS A 243 -26.47 -2.79 -2.32
C HIS A 243 -25.93 -2.78 -3.75
N THR A 244 -24.80 -2.12 -3.99
CA THR A 244 -24.17 -2.05 -5.31
C THR A 244 -23.76 -3.43 -5.80
N ILE A 245 -23.08 -4.24 -4.98
CA ILE A 245 -22.65 -5.59 -5.40
C ILE A 245 -23.85 -6.51 -5.66
N ASN A 246 -24.92 -6.42 -4.86
CA ASN A 246 -26.11 -7.25 -5.08
C ASN A 246 -26.79 -6.92 -6.41
N GLU A 247 -26.87 -5.65 -6.78
CA GLU A 247 -27.46 -5.25 -8.06
C GLU A 247 -26.60 -5.75 -9.23
N VAL A 248 -25.28 -5.56 -9.17
CA VAL A 248 -24.33 -6.00 -10.20
C VAL A 248 -24.39 -7.53 -10.37
N MET A 249 -24.39 -8.28 -9.26
CA MET A 249 -24.52 -9.74 -9.30
C MET A 249 -25.91 -10.19 -9.80
N GLY A 250 -26.99 -9.51 -9.39
CA GLY A 250 -28.36 -9.81 -9.81
C GLY A 250 -28.58 -9.59 -11.30
N ALA A 251 -27.93 -8.59 -11.89
CA ALA A 251 -27.90 -8.33 -13.33
C ALA A 251 -27.04 -9.33 -14.11
N GLY A 252 -26.27 -10.19 -13.44
CA GLY A 252 -25.34 -11.14 -14.07
C GLY A 252 -24.07 -10.50 -14.61
N HIS A 253 -23.76 -9.26 -14.19
CA HIS A 253 -22.54 -8.55 -14.56
C HIS A 253 -21.32 -9.10 -13.81
N ARG A 254 -20.13 -8.82 -14.33
CA ARG A 254 -18.87 -9.29 -13.76
C ARG A 254 -18.49 -8.42 -12.57
N LEU A 255 -18.24 -9.05 -11.42
CA LEU A 255 -17.75 -8.39 -10.23
C LEU A 255 -16.37 -8.93 -9.87
N VAL A 256 -15.36 -8.07 -9.80
CA VAL A 256 -14.01 -8.42 -9.32
C VAL A 256 -13.71 -7.61 -8.07
N ILE A 257 -13.34 -8.30 -7.00
CA ILE A 257 -12.95 -7.68 -5.75
C ILE A 257 -11.54 -8.11 -5.40
N SER A 258 -10.73 -7.18 -4.91
CA SER A 258 -9.38 -7.42 -4.41
C SER A 258 -9.29 -7.02 -2.93
N ALA A 259 -8.53 -7.79 -2.14
CA ALA A 259 -8.27 -7.48 -0.74
C ALA A 259 -6.92 -8.01 -0.24
N ASP A 260 -6.46 -7.57 0.94
CA ASP A 260 -5.22 -8.05 1.56
C ASP A 260 -5.34 -9.45 2.21
N ARG A 261 -6.57 -9.97 2.34
CA ARG A 261 -6.91 -11.21 3.05
C ARG A 261 -8.24 -11.78 2.55
N CYS A 262 -8.51 -13.05 2.89
CA CYS A 262 -9.75 -13.73 2.50
C CYS A 262 -10.99 -13.02 3.10
N PRO A 263 -12.19 -13.25 2.55
CA PRO A 263 -13.40 -12.58 3.03
C PRO A 263 -13.63 -12.73 4.53
N GLN A 264 -13.40 -13.92 5.09
CA GLN A 264 -13.58 -14.21 6.52
C GLN A 264 -12.53 -13.53 7.42
N GLY A 265 -11.41 -13.10 6.85
CA GLY A 265 -10.32 -12.43 7.59
C GLY A 265 -10.42 -10.91 7.59
N LEU A 266 -11.41 -10.32 6.90
CA LEU A 266 -11.59 -8.87 6.81
C LEU A 266 -12.24 -8.30 8.08
N ASP A 267 -11.39 -7.91 9.03
CA ASP A 267 -11.81 -7.27 10.27
C ASP A 267 -12.54 -5.94 9.98
N GLY A 268 -13.72 -5.74 10.58
CA GLY A 268 -14.50 -4.52 10.42
C GLY A 268 -15.34 -4.43 9.12
N VAL A 269 -15.33 -5.47 8.29
CA VAL A 269 -16.27 -5.60 7.15
C VAL A 269 -17.49 -6.43 7.58
N GLU A 270 -18.70 -5.98 7.23
CA GLU A 270 -19.93 -6.63 7.62
C GLU A 270 -20.05 -8.06 7.08
N THR A 271 -20.55 -8.98 7.92
CA THR A 271 -20.68 -10.42 7.60
C THR A 271 -21.56 -10.68 6.38
N ARG A 272 -22.57 -9.84 6.12
CA ARG A 272 -23.41 -9.94 4.93
C ARG A 272 -22.63 -9.67 3.64
N ILE A 273 -21.62 -8.79 3.68
CA ILE A 273 -20.76 -8.50 2.53
C ILE A 273 -19.83 -9.69 2.31
N THR A 274 -19.11 -10.14 3.34
CA THR A 274 -18.15 -11.25 3.22
C THR A 274 -18.84 -12.55 2.80
N SER A 275 -20.06 -12.80 3.28
CA SER A 275 -20.91 -13.92 2.84
C SER A 275 -21.22 -13.85 1.35
N ARG A 276 -21.67 -12.69 0.84
CA ARG A 276 -21.96 -12.50 -0.59
C ARG A 276 -20.73 -12.68 -1.47
N LEU A 277 -19.59 -12.15 -1.04
CA LEU A 277 -18.32 -12.29 -1.76
C LEU A 277 -17.81 -13.74 -1.80
N SER A 278 -18.20 -14.56 -0.82
CA SER A 278 -17.85 -15.98 -0.75
C SER A 278 -18.72 -16.89 -1.64
N VAL A 279 -19.82 -16.38 -2.22
CA VAL A 279 -20.68 -17.17 -3.14
C VAL A 279 -20.01 -17.40 -4.48
N GLY A 280 -19.09 -16.51 -4.88
CA GLY A 280 -18.32 -16.62 -6.11
C GLY A 280 -17.06 -17.47 -5.97
N LEU A 281 -16.04 -17.14 -6.76
CA LEU A 281 -14.74 -17.79 -6.65
C LEU A 281 -13.78 -16.95 -5.80
N VAL A 282 -13.28 -17.53 -4.72
CA VAL A 282 -12.23 -16.94 -3.87
C VAL A 282 -10.90 -17.55 -4.29
N ALA A 283 -9.97 -16.72 -4.77
CA ALA A 283 -8.66 -17.14 -5.23
C ALA A 283 -7.55 -16.42 -4.47
N ASP A 284 -6.65 -17.20 -3.88
CA ASP A 284 -5.48 -16.68 -3.18
C ASP A 284 -4.28 -16.52 -4.13
N ILE A 285 -3.46 -15.51 -3.87
CA ILE A 285 -2.12 -15.38 -4.46
C ILE A 285 -1.10 -15.51 -3.33
N LYS A 286 -0.28 -16.55 -3.41
CA LYS A 286 0.70 -16.86 -2.36
C LYS A 286 1.98 -16.06 -2.56
N THR A 287 2.86 -16.13 -1.57
CA THR A 287 4.18 -15.50 -1.66
C THR A 287 5.00 -16.22 -2.74
N PRO A 288 5.68 -15.49 -3.64
CA PRO A 288 6.45 -16.09 -4.72
C PRO A 288 7.67 -16.83 -4.17
N ASP A 289 7.96 -17.99 -4.74
CA ASP A 289 9.21 -18.68 -4.48
C ASP A 289 10.38 -18.03 -5.23
N LEU A 290 11.60 -18.56 -5.03
CA LEU A 290 12.79 -18.05 -5.69
C LEU A 290 12.67 -18.11 -7.22
N ALA A 291 12.10 -19.20 -7.76
CA ALA A 291 11.97 -19.41 -9.19
C ALA A 291 11.02 -18.39 -9.83
N LEU A 292 9.86 -18.13 -9.20
CA LEU A 292 8.93 -17.12 -9.65
C LEU A 292 9.54 -15.71 -9.55
N ARG A 293 10.23 -15.37 -8.44
CA ARG A 293 10.91 -14.07 -8.31
C ARG A 293 11.94 -13.88 -9.41
N ARG A 294 12.73 -14.90 -9.72
CA ARG A 294 13.72 -14.85 -10.81
C ARG A 294 13.07 -14.64 -12.17
N ALA A 295 12.01 -15.39 -12.47
CA ALA A 295 11.27 -15.27 -13.72
C ALA A 295 10.57 -13.91 -13.87
N VAL A 296 10.11 -13.30 -12.77
CA VAL A 296 9.58 -11.93 -12.75
C VAL A 296 10.67 -10.93 -13.10
N LEU A 297 11.88 -11.06 -12.53
CA LEU A 297 13.01 -10.18 -12.89
C LEU A 297 13.38 -10.32 -14.37
N ASP A 298 13.44 -11.56 -14.90
CA ASP A 298 13.73 -11.78 -16.32
C ASP A 298 12.68 -11.11 -17.22
N ARG A 299 11.40 -11.25 -16.86
CA ARG A 299 10.32 -10.58 -17.58
C ARG A 299 10.44 -9.07 -17.54
N LYS A 300 10.78 -8.49 -16.39
CA LYS A 300 10.96 -7.04 -16.26
C LYS A 300 12.18 -6.52 -16.99
N LEU A 301 13.27 -7.29 -17.00
CA LEU A 301 14.46 -6.93 -17.76
C LEU A 301 14.19 -6.96 -19.27
N ALA A 302 13.35 -7.87 -19.76
CA ALA A 302 12.92 -7.88 -21.15
C ALA A 302 12.12 -6.62 -21.56
N ASP A 303 11.48 -5.94 -20.60
CA ASP A 303 10.82 -4.64 -20.82
C ASP A 303 11.81 -3.46 -20.83
N LEU A 304 13.10 -3.69 -20.53
CA LEU A 304 14.18 -2.70 -20.42
C LEU A 304 15.36 -3.08 -21.33
N PRO A 305 15.23 -2.98 -22.67
CA PRO A 305 16.23 -3.50 -23.62
C PRO A 305 17.61 -2.84 -23.52
N GLU A 306 17.69 -1.63 -22.97
CA GLU A 306 18.96 -0.90 -22.78
C GLU A 306 19.68 -1.30 -21.49
N ALA A 307 18.98 -1.96 -20.56
CA ALA A 307 19.54 -2.36 -19.27
C ALA A 307 20.37 -3.64 -19.40
N LYS A 308 21.65 -3.56 -19.04
CA LYS A 308 22.55 -4.72 -18.97
C LYS A 308 22.74 -5.11 -17.50
N VAL A 309 21.95 -6.08 -17.04
CA VAL A 309 22.03 -6.61 -15.67
C VAL A 309 22.58 -8.04 -15.71
N PRO A 310 23.73 -8.32 -15.09
CA PRO A 310 24.29 -9.68 -15.03
C PRO A 310 23.35 -10.68 -14.33
N ALA A 311 23.41 -11.94 -14.73
CA ALA A 311 22.57 -13.00 -14.15
C ALA A 311 22.77 -13.16 -12.63
N GLU A 312 24.01 -13.06 -12.16
CA GLU A 312 24.37 -13.13 -10.74
C GLU A 312 23.73 -12.02 -9.90
N VAL A 313 23.55 -10.82 -10.48
CA VAL A 313 22.86 -9.71 -9.82
C VAL A 313 21.37 -10.00 -9.72
N LEU A 314 20.76 -10.54 -10.78
CA LEU A 314 19.35 -10.95 -10.74
C LEU A 314 19.12 -12.10 -9.73
N ASP A 315 20.05 -13.06 -9.64
CA ASP A 315 20.02 -14.13 -8.64
C ASP A 315 20.17 -13.57 -7.22
N LEU A 316 21.02 -12.57 -7.01
CA LEU A 316 21.14 -11.85 -5.75
C LEU A 316 19.82 -11.16 -5.37
N LEU A 317 19.20 -10.43 -6.30
CA LEU A 317 17.92 -9.76 -6.06
C LEU A 317 16.82 -10.77 -5.72
N ALA A 318 16.69 -11.85 -6.51
CA ALA A 318 15.66 -12.87 -6.29
C ALA A 318 15.86 -13.66 -4.98
N SER A 319 17.11 -13.86 -4.54
CA SER A 319 17.43 -14.57 -3.30
C SER A 319 17.23 -13.71 -2.07
N ARG A 320 17.62 -12.43 -2.11
CA ARG A 320 17.53 -11.52 -0.96
C ARG A 320 16.15 -10.88 -0.83
N ILE A 321 15.54 -10.40 -1.91
CA ILE A 321 14.30 -9.61 -1.83
C ILE A 321 13.09 -10.55 -1.84
N THR A 322 12.65 -10.94 -0.65
CA THR A 322 11.65 -12.01 -0.45
C THR A 322 10.26 -11.49 -0.06
N ALA A 323 10.14 -10.22 0.32
CA ALA A 323 8.93 -9.67 0.94
C ALA A 323 7.70 -9.66 0.01
N ASN A 324 7.84 -9.10 -1.19
CA ASN A 324 6.78 -9.07 -2.21
C ASN A 324 7.39 -8.71 -3.59
N ILE A 325 6.63 -8.95 -4.67
CA ILE A 325 7.09 -8.66 -6.03
C ILE A 325 7.29 -7.17 -6.28
N ARG A 326 6.50 -6.29 -5.65
CA ARG A 326 6.65 -4.83 -5.83
C ARG A 326 8.03 -4.34 -5.37
N ASP A 327 8.53 -4.82 -4.23
CA ASP A 327 9.85 -4.45 -3.72
C ASP A 327 10.98 -5.00 -4.61
N LEU A 328 10.79 -6.21 -5.15
CA LEU A 328 11.71 -6.84 -6.09
C LEU A 328 11.82 -6.03 -7.39
N GLU A 329 10.68 -5.70 -8.01
CA GLU A 329 10.60 -4.87 -9.22
C GLU A 329 11.16 -3.46 -8.95
N GLY A 330 10.80 -2.86 -7.81
CA GLY A 330 11.29 -1.54 -7.41
C GLY A 330 12.81 -1.51 -7.25
N SER A 331 13.41 -2.59 -6.78
CA SER A 331 14.87 -2.70 -6.60
C SER A 331 15.60 -2.86 -7.93
N LEU A 332 15.07 -3.67 -8.84
CA LEU A 332 15.60 -3.76 -10.21
C LEU A 332 15.52 -2.39 -10.91
N ASN A 333 14.36 -1.73 -10.85
CA ASN A 333 14.18 -0.40 -11.46
C ASN A 333 15.14 0.63 -10.86
N ARG A 334 15.35 0.61 -9.54
CA ARG A 334 16.32 1.49 -8.87
C ARG A 334 17.72 1.21 -9.37
N LEU A 335 18.14 -0.05 -9.42
CA LEU A 335 19.48 -0.44 -9.86
C LEU A 335 19.76 0.04 -11.29
N VAL A 336 18.82 -0.21 -12.21
CA VAL A 336 18.91 0.24 -13.61
C VAL A 336 18.95 1.76 -13.71
N ALA A 337 18.08 2.46 -12.99
CA ALA A 337 18.05 3.92 -13.01
C ALA A 337 19.35 4.54 -12.50
N TYR A 338 19.92 4.02 -11.41
CA TYR A 338 21.19 4.52 -10.87
C TYR A 338 22.34 4.30 -11.86
N ALA A 339 22.46 3.11 -12.44
CA ALA A 339 23.50 2.84 -13.44
C ALA A 339 23.40 3.74 -14.67
N GLN A 340 22.17 4.03 -15.13
CA GLN A 340 21.95 4.97 -16.24
C GLN A 340 22.35 6.41 -15.90
N LEU A 341 22.14 6.83 -14.64
CA LEU A 341 22.47 8.18 -14.19
C LEU A 341 23.97 8.37 -13.91
N THR A 342 24.66 7.36 -13.39
CA THR A 342 26.09 7.41 -13.09
C THR A 342 26.97 7.00 -14.27
N GLY A 343 26.40 6.28 -15.25
CA GLY A 343 27.15 5.66 -16.34
C GLY A 343 27.98 4.46 -15.91
N GLU A 344 27.79 3.96 -14.69
CA GLU A 344 28.49 2.79 -14.16
C GLU A 344 27.88 1.49 -14.69
N ALA A 345 28.70 0.45 -14.79
CA ALA A 345 28.22 -0.89 -15.12
C ALA A 345 27.56 -1.52 -13.89
N ILE A 346 26.50 -2.28 -14.13
CA ILE A 346 25.83 -3.03 -13.05
C ILE A 346 26.62 -4.31 -12.79
N ASP A 347 27.23 -4.41 -11.62
CA ASP A 347 27.84 -5.62 -11.06
C ASP A 347 27.35 -5.88 -9.62
N LEU A 348 27.88 -6.92 -8.96
CA LEU A 348 27.50 -7.27 -7.59
C LEU A 348 27.84 -6.17 -6.58
N ASP A 349 29.00 -5.54 -6.72
CA ASP A 349 29.46 -4.49 -5.79
C ASP A 349 28.58 -3.25 -5.91
N PHE A 350 28.26 -2.85 -7.14
CA PHE A 350 27.32 -1.77 -7.44
C PHE A 350 25.92 -2.07 -6.88
N ALA A 351 25.43 -3.31 -7.02
CA ALA A 351 24.14 -3.72 -6.48
C ALA A 351 24.11 -3.64 -4.94
N VAL A 352 25.17 -4.09 -4.26
CA VAL A 352 25.29 -4.01 -2.80
C VAL A 352 25.40 -2.56 -2.34
N ALA A 353 26.18 -1.72 -3.02
CA ALA A 353 26.31 -0.30 -2.70
C ALA A 353 24.98 0.46 -2.87
N THR A 354 24.24 0.18 -3.96
CA THR A 354 23.00 0.88 -4.30
C THR A 354 21.79 0.41 -3.47
N LEU A 355 21.73 -0.89 -3.17
CA LEU A 355 20.56 -1.52 -2.54
C LEU A 355 20.83 -2.00 -1.12
N GLY A 356 21.96 -1.61 -0.51
CA GLY A 356 22.44 -2.11 0.78
C GLY A 356 21.36 -2.21 1.86
N ASP A 357 20.49 -1.21 2.02
CA ASP A 357 19.42 -1.25 3.02
C ASP A 357 18.27 -2.20 2.66
N VAL A 358 17.94 -2.33 1.38
CA VAL A 358 16.90 -3.26 0.90
C VAL A 358 17.38 -4.70 0.95
N LEU A 359 18.66 -4.93 0.61
CA LEU A 359 19.33 -6.22 0.71
C LEU A 359 19.61 -6.61 2.17
N ARG A 360 19.87 -5.64 3.07
CA ARG A 360 19.94 -5.85 4.53
C ARG A 360 18.57 -6.05 5.17
N GLY A 361 17.50 -5.49 4.60
CA GLY A 361 16.12 -5.80 4.98
C GLY A 361 15.73 -7.28 4.78
N ALA A 362 16.59 -8.05 4.11
CA ALA A 362 16.54 -9.50 3.96
C ALA A 362 17.37 -10.29 4.98
N GLU A 363 18.11 -9.62 5.88
CA GLU A 363 18.60 -10.29 7.09
C GLU A 363 17.36 -10.77 7.85
N ARG A 364 17.30 -12.09 7.99
CA ARG A 364 16.22 -12.88 8.57
C ARG A 364 15.62 -12.15 9.77
N ARG A 365 14.47 -11.48 9.60
CA ARG A 365 13.76 -10.90 10.75
C ARG A 365 13.28 -12.05 11.60
N VAL A 366 14.03 -12.33 12.66
CA VAL A 366 13.73 -13.38 13.63
C VAL A 366 12.28 -13.21 14.08
N THR A 367 11.48 -14.25 13.90
CA THR A 367 10.07 -14.25 14.31
C THR A 367 9.95 -14.75 15.75
N ILE A 368 8.87 -14.35 16.45
CA ILE A 368 8.60 -14.87 17.81
C ILE A 368 8.46 -16.40 17.79
N ASP A 369 7.92 -16.97 16.71
CA ASP A 369 7.71 -18.40 16.58
C ASP A 369 9.06 -19.15 16.39
N GLU A 370 10.03 -18.55 15.69
CA GLU A 370 11.42 -19.06 15.60
C GLU A 370 12.14 -18.97 16.95
N ILE A 371 11.97 -17.87 17.68
CA ILE A 371 12.52 -17.72 19.04
C ILE A 371 11.96 -18.79 19.97
N GLN A 372 10.64 -19.03 19.92
CA GLN A 372 10.01 -20.08 20.71
C GLN A 372 10.59 -21.45 20.38
N LYS A 373 10.82 -21.77 19.10
CA LYS A 373 11.43 -23.03 18.67
C LYS A 373 12.87 -23.18 19.17
N ALA A 374 13.72 -22.16 18.97
CA ALA A 374 15.12 -22.19 19.39
C ALA A 374 15.25 -22.34 20.92
N VAL A 375 14.48 -21.56 21.67
CA VAL A 375 14.46 -21.65 23.14
C VAL A 375 13.94 -23.01 23.61
N SER A 376 12.87 -23.52 22.98
CA SER A 376 12.34 -24.84 23.31
C SER A 376 13.33 -25.96 23.05
N ALA A 377 14.07 -25.90 21.93
CA ALA A 377 15.09 -26.88 21.60
C ALA A 377 16.25 -26.83 22.61
N HIS A 378 16.74 -25.63 22.95
CA HIS A 378 17.84 -25.44 23.89
C HIS A 378 17.53 -25.95 25.30
N PHE A 379 16.32 -25.73 25.80
CA PHE A 379 15.91 -26.15 27.14
C PHE A 379 15.16 -27.49 27.18
N GLU A 380 15.11 -28.21 26.06
CA GLU A 380 14.44 -29.51 25.91
C GLU A 380 12.97 -29.52 26.39
N ILE A 381 12.24 -28.43 26.11
CA ILE A 381 10.81 -28.31 26.41
C ILE A 381 9.98 -28.18 25.14
N LYS A 382 8.68 -28.50 25.19
CA LYS A 382 7.81 -28.35 24.01
C LYS A 382 7.45 -26.87 23.81
N PRO A 383 7.30 -26.38 22.57
CA PRO A 383 6.86 -25.00 22.31
C PRO A 383 5.53 -24.63 22.99
N ILE A 384 4.63 -25.60 23.13
CA ILE A 384 3.36 -25.40 23.83
C ILE A 384 3.53 -25.09 25.33
N ASP A 385 4.64 -25.54 25.94
CA ASP A 385 4.93 -25.26 27.36
C ASP A 385 5.26 -23.77 27.56
N LEU A 386 5.90 -23.12 26.58
CA LEU A 386 6.17 -21.67 26.58
C LEU A 386 4.89 -20.84 26.58
N VAL A 387 3.81 -21.36 25.99
CA VAL A 387 2.51 -20.69 25.92
C VAL A 387 1.63 -21.03 27.13
N SER A 388 1.82 -22.20 27.75
CA SER A 388 1.03 -22.71 28.87
C SER A 388 0.99 -21.80 30.11
N ALA A 389 0.01 -21.98 30.98
CA ALA A 389 -0.08 -21.29 32.28
C ALA A 389 0.92 -21.81 33.35
N ARG A 390 1.73 -22.84 33.03
CA ARG A 390 2.61 -23.51 34.00
C ARG A 390 3.68 -22.57 34.55
N ARG A 391 3.82 -22.52 35.88
CA ARG A 391 4.73 -21.62 36.62
C ARG A 391 6.01 -22.28 37.13
N ALA A 392 6.18 -23.59 36.92
CA ALA A 392 7.40 -24.30 37.31
C ALA A 392 8.63 -23.63 36.68
N VAL A 393 9.72 -23.50 37.46
CA VAL A 393 10.94 -22.78 37.05
C VAL A 393 11.49 -23.30 35.72
N VAL A 394 11.48 -24.62 35.53
CA VAL A 394 11.89 -25.32 34.30
C VAL A 394 11.14 -24.90 33.03
N VAL A 395 9.96 -24.29 33.15
CA VAL A 395 9.20 -23.73 32.02
C VAL A 395 9.19 -22.20 32.05
N ALA A 396 9.11 -21.62 33.25
CA ALA A 396 9.05 -20.17 33.42
C ALA A 396 10.35 -19.47 33.01
N ARG A 397 11.53 -20.06 33.28
CA ARG A 397 12.82 -19.48 32.89
C ARG A 397 13.02 -19.45 31.38
N PRO A 398 12.85 -20.57 30.64
CA PRO A 398 12.88 -20.55 29.17
C PRO A 398 11.88 -19.56 28.58
N ARG A 399 10.65 -19.49 29.13
CA ARG A 399 9.64 -18.51 28.68
C ARG A 399 10.09 -17.07 28.85
N GLN A 400 10.70 -16.73 29.97
CA GLN A 400 11.22 -15.39 30.21
C GLN A 400 12.37 -15.05 29.26
N ILE A 401 13.25 -16.01 28.96
CA ILE A 401 14.32 -15.88 27.96
C ILE A 401 13.72 -15.66 26.57
N ALA A 402 12.70 -16.42 26.17
CA ALA A 402 12.01 -16.23 24.90
C ALA A 402 11.35 -14.85 24.77
N MET A 403 10.74 -14.34 25.84
CA MET A 403 10.17 -12.98 25.87
C MET A 403 11.27 -11.90 25.78
N TYR A 404 12.40 -12.09 26.46
CA TYR A 404 13.56 -11.21 26.39
C TYR A 404 14.12 -11.14 24.96
N LEU A 405 14.36 -12.31 24.34
CA LEU A 405 14.83 -12.39 22.97
C LEU A 405 13.81 -11.79 22.00
N ALA A 406 12.51 -12.04 22.19
CA ALA A 406 11.45 -11.46 21.35
C ALA A 406 11.43 -9.93 21.43
N LYS A 407 11.69 -9.36 22.61
CA LYS A 407 11.79 -7.90 22.77
C LYS A 407 13.03 -7.32 22.11
N ARG A 408 14.12 -8.07 22.03
CA ARG A 408 15.41 -7.60 21.50
C ARG A 408 15.56 -7.81 19.99
N LEU A 409 15.11 -8.94 19.47
CA LEU A 409 15.34 -9.39 18.09
C LEU A 409 14.16 -9.08 17.15
N THR A 410 13.04 -8.60 17.68
CA THR A 410 11.83 -8.33 16.88
C THR A 410 11.32 -6.92 17.08
N THR A 411 10.62 -6.38 16.08
CA THR A 411 9.96 -5.06 16.14
C THR A 411 8.57 -5.11 16.79
N ARG A 412 8.21 -6.22 17.46
CA ARG A 412 6.88 -6.42 18.02
C ARG A 412 6.70 -5.61 19.32
N SER A 413 5.49 -5.10 19.49
CA SER A 413 5.11 -4.39 20.72
C SER A 413 4.97 -5.37 21.90
N LEU A 414 5.13 -4.85 23.13
CA LEU A 414 4.99 -5.67 24.35
C LEU A 414 3.62 -6.39 24.44
N PRO A 415 2.48 -5.77 24.07
CA PRO A 415 1.20 -6.47 24.01
C PRO A 415 1.17 -7.61 22.97
N GLU A 416 1.76 -7.41 21.79
CA GLU A 416 1.83 -8.46 20.76
C GLU A 416 2.69 -9.65 21.20
N ILE A 417 3.83 -9.37 21.86
CA ILE A 417 4.68 -10.40 22.47
C ILE A 417 3.87 -11.18 23.50
N GLY A 418 3.21 -10.49 24.43
CA GLY A 418 2.38 -11.13 25.46
C GLY A 418 1.29 -12.03 24.87
N ARG A 419 0.63 -11.59 23.80
CA ARG A 419 -0.38 -12.38 23.07
C ARG A 419 0.19 -13.69 22.53
N LYS A 420 1.41 -13.65 21.96
CA LYS A 420 2.12 -14.83 21.42
C LYS A 420 2.63 -15.81 22.49
N PHE A 421 2.71 -15.38 23.75
CA PHE A 421 2.99 -16.24 24.90
C PHE A 421 1.74 -16.47 25.73
N GLY A 422 0.65 -16.95 25.10
CA GLY A 422 -0.53 -17.44 25.82
C GLY A 422 -1.43 -16.35 26.38
N GLY A 423 -1.56 -15.23 25.65
CA GLY A 423 -2.48 -14.15 26.04
C GLY A 423 -2.05 -13.37 27.28
N ARG A 424 -0.74 -13.31 27.57
CA ARG A 424 -0.21 -12.62 28.76
C ARG A 424 -0.22 -11.11 28.59
N ASP A 425 -0.42 -10.40 29.69
CA ASP A 425 -0.38 -8.95 29.73
C ASP A 425 1.02 -8.40 29.43
N HIS A 426 1.08 -7.20 28.85
CA HIS A 426 2.32 -6.49 28.54
C HIS A 426 3.23 -6.31 29.77
N SER A 427 2.64 -6.15 30.97
CA SER A 427 3.36 -6.07 32.25
C SER A 427 4.16 -7.34 32.55
N THR A 428 3.63 -8.52 32.21
CA THR A 428 4.32 -9.80 32.36
C THR A 428 5.57 -9.86 31.51
N VAL A 429 5.52 -9.32 30.28
CA VAL A 429 6.66 -9.23 29.38
C VAL A 429 7.73 -8.30 29.95
N ILE A 430 7.33 -7.14 30.50
CA ILE A 430 8.25 -6.21 31.16
C ILE A 430 8.97 -6.88 32.33
N HIS A 431 8.23 -7.59 33.18
CA HIS A 431 8.82 -8.32 34.31
C HIS A 431 9.78 -9.42 33.86
N ALA A 432 9.43 -10.15 32.78
CA ALA A 432 10.30 -11.18 32.21
C ALA A 432 11.62 -10.58 31.70
N VAL A 433 11.56 -9.49 30.92
CA VAL A 433 12.73 -8.80 30.36
C VAL A 433 13.68 -8.34 31.47
N ARG A 434 13.17 -7.56 32.44
CA ARG A 434 13.97 -7.06 33.58
C ARG A 434 14.61 -8.19 34.38
N ARG A 435 13.88 -9.30 34.55
CA ARG A 435 14.39 -10.44 35.31
C ARG A 435 15.54 -11.14 34.59
N ILE A 436 15.47 -11.29 33.27
CA ILE A 436 16.57 -11.87 32.50
C ILE A 436 17.76 -10.92 32.48
N GLU A 437 17.56 -9.61 32.31
CA GLU A 437 18.65 -8.62 32.39
C GLU A 437 19.42 -8.74 33.70
N ALA A 438 18.74 -8.74 34.84
CA ALA A 438 19.39 -8.90 36.15
C ALA A 438 20.10 -10.26 36.33
N LEU A 439 19.56 -11.33 35.73
CA LEU A 439 20.16 -12.66 35.81
C LEU A 439 21.38 -12.81 34.92
N ARG A 440 21.46 -12.10 33.80
CA ARG A 440 22.64 -12.14 32.93
C ARG A 440 23.89 -11.58 33.60
N ASP A 441 23.73 -10.67 34.57
CA ASP A 441 24.84 -10.12 35.35
C ASP A 441 25.31 -11.05 36.47
N THR A 442 24.44 -11.94 36.95
CA THR A 442 24.66 -12.72 38.19
C THR A 442 24.75 -14.22 37.98
N ASP A 443 24.19 -14.75 36.90
CA ASP A 443 24.09 -16.17 36.57
C ASP A 443 24.78 -16.45 35.22
N ARG A 444 25.93 -17.13 35.29
CA ARG A 444 26.76 -17.45 34.12
C ARG A 444 26.09 -18.45 33.17
N GLU A 445 25.26 -19.36 33.67
CA GLU A 445 24.55 -20.33 32.82
C GLU A 445 23.48 -19.63 32.00
N ILE A 446 22.72 -18.73 32.63
CA ILE A 446 21.70 -17.95 31.93
C ILE A 446 22.31 -16.99 30.91
N ASP A 447 23.41 -16.30 31.26
CA ASP A 447 24.07 -15.43 30.28
C ASP A 447 24.67 -16.23 29.11
N GLY A 448 25.25 -17.40 29.38
CA GLY A 448 25.74 -18.33 28.36
C GLY A 448 24.63 -18.78 27.40
N ALA A 449 23.49 -19.22 27.94
CA ALA A 449 22.32 -19.63 27.15
C ALA A 449 21.78 -18.48 26.29
N VAL A 450 21.66 -17.27 26.85
CA VAL A 450 21.19 -16.09 26.10
C VAL A 450 22.16 -15.73 24.98
N ARG A 451 23.48 -15.74 25.22
CA ARG A 451 24.48 -15.44 24.17
C ARG A 451 24.47 -16.46 23.04
N MET A 452 24.33 -17.75 23.36
CA MET A 452 24.23 -18.80 22.35
C MET A 452 22.97 -18.61 21.49
N LEU A 453 21.82 -18.44 22.13
CA LEU A 453 20.55 -18.24 21.43
C LEU A 453 20.55 -16.95 20.59
N LEU A 454 21.18 -15.87 21.07
CA LEU A 454 21.36 -14.66 20.25
C LEU A 454 22.17 -14.95 18.99
N ARG A 455 23.31 -15.65 19.12
CA ARG A 455 24.15 -16.00 17.97
C ARG A 455 23.42 -16.90 16.98
N GLU A 456 22.70 -17.91 17.47
CA GLU A 456 21.92 -18.83 16.62
C GLU A 456 20.79 -18.11 15.86
N LEU A 457 20.15 -17.14 16.50
CA LEU A 457 19.02 -16.42 15.93
C LEU A 457 19.45 -15.26 15.02
N GLU A 458 20.57 -14.60 15.30
CA GLU A 458 21.11 -13.49 14.49
C GLU A 458 21.86 -13.99 13.24
N GLY A 459 22.38 -15.23 13.25
CA GLY A 459 23.09 -15.85 12.12
C GLY A 459 24.60 -15.70 12.21
#